data_AF-A0A966IJA7-F1
#
_entry.id   AF-A0A966IJA7-F1
#
_cell.length_a   1.000
_cell.length_b   1.000
_cell.length_c   1.000
_cell.angle_alpha   90.00
_cell.angle_beta   90.00
_cell.angle_gamma   90.00
#
_symmetry.space_group_name_H-M   'P 1'
#
loop_
_entity.id
_entity.type
_entity.pdbx_description
1 polymer ?
#
loop_
_entity_poly.entity_id
_entity_poly.type
_entity_poly.pdbx_seq_one_letter_code
_entity_poly.pdbx_strand_id
1 'polypeptide(L)'
;MKIFSNLILFLFGLNSLLLASEDIDDKYPQSELYNKPVEVIPNVFTAIGATAPPTYENAGHNNNLSFVVTNEGVVVINSGASVRLAEALHSEIMKITDKPVRLVINENGQGHAILGNKYWSQKGIDILAHEDAIFEIEENSHSILQRMKSYNKDRAVGTEVVVPNKSFSEKFIFTLGGLEFHVLHLGPAHGPGDTQVWLPELSLMIAGDMAFHERMLPIFENTCTKCWLETWDEKFAPLNALYVIPGHGHPTNMAQVTRFTRDYLVDLRKKISEVLENGGDLAEAFYVDQQRWRLLDTFDELAKRNAGRVFEEMEFE
;
A
#
# COMPACT_ATOMS: atom_id res chain seq x y z
N MET A 1 27.65 -58.71 38.76
CA MET A 1 28.47 -57.62 38.17
C MET A 1 27.78 -57.20 36.88
N LYS A 2 27.15 -56.02 36.89
CA LYS A 2 26.29 -55.51 35.81
C LYS A 2 27.15 -55.09 34.62
N ILE A 3 26.80 -55.54 33.42
CA ILE A 3 27.30 -54.97 32.15
C ILE A 3 26.09 -54.28 31.52
N PHE A 4 26.10 -52.94 31.52
CA PHE A 4 25.18 -52.12 30.75
C PHE A 4 25.72 -51.98 29.33
N SER A 5 24.92 -52.32 28.33
CA SER A 5 25.15 -51.95 26.93
C SER A 5 24.24 -50.77 26.62
N ASN A 6 24.84 -49.63 26.27
CA ASN A 6 24.16 -48.40 25.87
C ASN A 6 23.65 -48.54 24.43
N LEU A 7 22.33 -48.46 24.24
CA LEU A 7 21.73 -48.22 22.93
C LEU A 7 21.36 -46.73 22.85
N ILE A 8 22.15 -45.97 22.09
CA ILE A 8 21.83 -44.57 21.76
C ILE A 8 20.80 -44.59 20.63
N LEU A 9 19.56 -44.23 20.93
CA LEU A 9 18.56 -43.90 19.92
C LEU A 9 18.81 -42.44 19.47
N PHE A 10 19.25 -42.25 18.22
CA PHE A 10 19.19 -40.96 17.55
C PHE A 10 17.76 -40.71 17.08
N LEU A 11 17.03 -39.82 17.77
CA LEU A 11 15.80 -39.23 17.26
C LEU A 11 16.17 -38.16 16.24
N PHE A 12 16.04 -38.46 14.95
CA PHE A 12 15.96 -37.44 13.91
C PHE A 12 14.62 -36.72 14.05
N GLY A 13 14.64 -35.54 14.66
CA GLY A 13 13.53 -34.60 14.58
C GLY A 13 13.40 -34.11 13.14
N LEU A 14 12.26 -34.39 12.49
CA LEU A 14 11.89 -33.70 11.27
C LEU A 14 11.74 -32.21 11.61
N ASN A 15 12.72 -31.41 11.21
CA ASN A 15 12.51 -29.97 11.03
C ASN A 15 11.62 -29.82 9.80
N SER A 16 10.31 -29.70 10.01
CA SER A 16 9.44 -29.11 9.01
C SER A 16 9.85 -27.65 8.86
N LEU A 17 10.59 -27.35 7.79
CA LEU A 17 10.67 -26.00 7.24
C LEU A 17 9.23 -25.58 6.93
N LEU A 18 8.63 -24.80 7.82
CA LEU A 18 7.44 -24.02 7.49
C LEU A 18 7.92 -22.92 6.53
N LEU A 19 7.90 -23.23 5.24
CA LEU A 19 7.91 -22.19 4.22
C LEU A 19 6.58 -21.43 4.38
N ALA A 20 6.65 -20.11 4.52
CA ALA A 20 5.49 -19.26 4.32
C ALA A 20 4.89 -19.59 2.94
N SER A 21 3.57 -19.76 2.88
CA SER A 21 2.87 -20.01 1.62
C SER A 21 2.97 -18.75 0.77
N GLU A 22 3.85 -18.75 -0.24
CA GLU A 22 3.89 -17.70 -1.28
C GLU A 22 2.66 -17.77 -2.19
N ASP A 23 1.92 -18.88 -2.14
CA ASP A 23 0.61 -19.03 -2.78
C ASP A 23 -0.46 -18.46 -1.86
N ILE A 24 -0.71 -17.16 -1.95
CA ILE A 24 -2.04 -16.65 -1.63
C ILE A 24 -2.87 -16.75 -2.91
N ASP A 25 -3.69 -17.79 -3.00
CA ASP A 25 -4.57 -18.02 -4.15
C ASP A 25 -5.38 -16.75 -4.49
N ASP A 26 -5.46 -16.42 -5.78
CA ASP A 26 -6.36 -15.38 -6.28
C ASP A 26 -7.79 -15.66 -5.82
N LYS A 27 -8.36 -14.72 -5.05
CA LYS A 27 -9.68 -14.87 -4.44
C LYS A 27 -10.81 -14.59 -5.43
N TYR A 28 -10.50 -14.04 -6.62
CA TYR A 28 -11.49 -13.78 -7.66
C TYR A 28 -10.97 -14.14 -9.06
N PRO A 29 -10.73 -15.45 -9.31
CA PRO A 29 -10.00 -15.95 -10.49
C PRO A 29 -10.67 -15.72 -11.86
N GLN A 30 -11.87 -15.13 -11.87
CA GLN A 30 -12.59 -14.74 -13.09
C GLN A 30 -12.30 -13.29 -13.51
N SER A 31 -11.45 -12.58 -12.75
CA SER A 31 -11.09 -11.18 -12.95
C SER A 31 -9.59 -10.99 -12.74
N GLU A 32 -9.04 -9.88 -13.23
CA GLU A 32 -7.67 -9.44 -12.84
C GLU A 32 -7.65 -8.88 -11.42
N LEU A 33 -8.80 -8.48 -10.89
CA LEU A 33 -8.91 -8.04 -9.51
C LEU A 33 -8.75 -9.24 -8.58
N TYR A 34 -7.70 -9.25 -7.76
CA TYR A 34 -7.54 -10.19 -6.65
C TYR A 34 -8.77 -10.38 -5.74
N ASN A 35 -9.51 -9.31 -5.39
CA ASN A 35 -10.84 -9.41 -4.78
C ASN A 35 -11.87 -8.60 -5.57
N LYS A 36 -13.10 -9.10 -5.62
CA LYS A 36 -14.25 -8.31 -6.08
C LYS A 36 -14.45 -7.08 -5.18
N PRO A 37 -14.86 -5.91 -5.72
CA PRO A 37 -15.17 -4.76 -4.89
C PRO A 37 -16.23 -5.06 -3.83
N VAL A 38 -15.97 -4.61 -2.60
CA VAL A 38 -16.91 -4.66 -1.47
C VAL A 38 -17.41 -3.25 -1.15
N GLU A 39 -18.68 -3.12 -0.79
CA GLU A 39 -19.22 -1.87 -0.27
C GLU A 39 -18.81 -1.72 1.20
N VAL A 40 -17.98 -0.72 1.50
CA VAL A 40 -17.42 -0.48 2.83
C VAL A 40 -18.44 0.26 3.69
N ILE A 41 -18.98 1.32 3.13
CA ILE A 41 -20.12 2.09 3.62
C ILE A 41 -20.97 2.48 2.39
N PRO A 42 -22.23 2.93 2.56
CA PRO A 42 -23.10 3.21 1.43
C PRO A 42 -22.43 4.07 0.35
N ASN A 43 -22.38 3.55 -0.88
CA ASN A 43 -21.78 4.16 -2.06
C ASN A 43 -20.24 4.30 -2.08
N VAL A 44 -19.54 3.73 -1.10
CA VAL A 44 -18.07 3.69 -1.07
C VAL A 44 -17.62 2.24 -1.18
N PHE A 45 -16.81 1.97 -2.19
CA PHE A 45 -16.37 0.62 -2.50
C PHE A 45 -14.85 0.54 -2.56
N THR A 46 -14.32 -0.65 -2.32
CA THR A 46 -12.92 -0.95 -2.58
C THR A 46 -12.73 -2.38 -3.05
N ALA A 47 -11.90 -2.57 -4.07
CA ALA A 47 -11.33 -3.87 -4.40
C ALA A 47 -10.03 -4.02 -3.61
N ILE A 48 -9.99 -5.01 -2.73
CA ILE A 48 -8.87 -5.22 -1.80
C ILE A 48 -7.78 -5.99 -2.51
N GLY A 49 -6.59 -5.39 -2.64
CA GLY A 49 -5.42 -6.05 -3.21
C GLY A 49 -4.88 -7.17 -2.32
N ALA A 50 -4.02 -8.02 -2.89
CA ALA A 50 -3.28 -9.00 -2.12
C ALA A 50 -2.34 -8.26 -1.16
N THR A 51 -2.34 -8.62 0.12
CA THR A 51 -1.40 -8.11 1.12
C THR A 51 0.00 -8.71 0.96
N ALA A 52 0.44 -8.87 -0.29
CA ALA A 52 1.67 -9.51 -0.72
C ALA A 52 2.41 -8.63 -1.76
N PRO A 53 3.65 -8.97 -2.14
CA PRO A 53 4.29 -8.34 -3.29
C PRO A 53 3.49 -8.55 -4.59
N PRO A 54 3.69 -7.71 -5.61
CA PRO A 54 3.05 -7.94 -6.90
C PRO A 54 3.62 -9.19 -7.56
N THR A 55 2.74 -10.07 -8.03
CA THR A 55 3.09 -11.32 -8.72
C THR A 55 2.29 -11.44 -10.01
N TYR A 56 2.56 -12.50 -10.79
CA TYR A 56 1.75 -12.81 -11.96
C TYR A 56 0.31 -13.13 -11.54
N GLU A 57 0.17 -13.95 -10.49
CA GLU A 57 -1.08 -14.52 -9.98
C GLU A 57 -2.04 -13.43 -9.52
N ASN A 58 -1.56 -12.45 -8.76
CA ASN A 58 -2.37 -11.32 -8.30
C ASN A 58 -2.49 -10.17 -9.33
N ALA A 59 -1.96 -10.32 -10.54
CA ALA A 59 -1.95 -9.29 -11.60
C ALA A 59 -1.27 -7.95 -11.22
N GLY A 60 -0.47 -7.96 -10.14
CA GLY A 60 0.04 -6.75 -9.50
C GLY A 60 -0.98 -6.00 -8.65
N HIS A 61 -2.19 -6.50 -8.47
CA HIS A 61 -3.22 -5.94 -7.59
C HIS A 61 -2.85 -6.21 -6.13
N ASN A 62 -1.99 -5.36 -5.58
CA ASN A 62 -1.58 -5.47 -4.20
C ASN A 62 -2.01 -4.30 -3.31
N ASN A 63 -2.41 -3.15 -3.87
CA ASN A 63 -3.01 -2.02 -3.15
C ASN A 63 -4.54 -2.03 -3.25
N ASN A 64 -5.19 -1.15 -2.49
CA ASN A 64 -6.64 -0.97 -2.55
C ASN A 64 -7.02 -0.07 -3.74
N LEU A 65 -7.93 -0.58 -4.58
CA LEU A 65 -8.53 0.19 -5.67
C LEU A 65 -9.93 0.62 -5.27
N SER A 66 -10.07 1.88 -4.86
CA SER A 66 -11.30 2.38 -4.25
C SER A 66 -12.10 3.25 -5.22
N PHE A 67 -13.41 3.33 -5.02
CA PHE A 67 -14.24 4.27 -5.75
C PHE A 67 -15.46 4.72 -4.93
N VAL A 68 -15.87 5.96 -5.17
CA VAL A 68 -17.02 6.59 -4.53
C VAL A 68 -18.05 6.92 -5.59
N VAL A 69 -19.25 6.36 -5.44
CA VAL A 69 -20.39 6.62 -6.31
C VAL A 69 -21.16 7.82 -5.77
N THR A 70 -21.35 8.84 -6.60
CA THR A 70 -22.14 10.04 -6.26
C THR A 70 -23.33 10.17 -7.20
N ASN A 71 -24.20 11.16 -6.96
CA ASN A 71 -25.35 11.41 -7.83
C ASN A 71 -24.97 11.79 -9.28
N GLU A 72 -23.76 12.31 -9.49
CA GLU A 72 -23.33 12.87 -10.79
C GLU A 72 -22.20 12.09 -11.46
N GLY A 73 -21.55 11.18 -10.76
CA GLY A 73 -20.40 10.46 -11.26
C GLY A 73 -19.67 9.63 -10.22
N VAL A 74 -18.64 8.92 -10.68
CA VAL A 74 -17.76 8.11 -9.84
C VAL A 74 -16.38 8.77 -9.74
N VAL A 75 -15.82 8.83 -8.54
CA VAL A 75 -14.41 9.17 -8.31
C VAL A 75 -13.66 7.87 -8.01
N VAL A 76 -12.60 7.59 -8.76
CA VAL A 76 -11.75 6.41 -8.56
C VAL A 76 -10.45 6.84 -7.87
N ILE A 77 -10.00 6.06 -6.90
CA ILE A 77 -8.74 6.22 -6.21
C ILE A 77 -7.88 5.01 -6.57
N ASN A 78 -6.72 5.30 -7.15
CA ASN A 78 -5.76 4.42 -7.81
C ASN A 78 -6.25 3.84 -9.13
N SER A 79 -5.36 3.87 -10.12
CA SER A 79 -5.64 3.37 -11.46
C SER A 79 -5.43 1.87 -11.62
N GLY A 80 -4.65 1.25 -10.73
CA GLY A 80 -4.22 -0.14 -10.81
C GLY A 80 -2.84 -0.34 -11.44
N ALA A 81 -2.30 -1.55 -11.32
CA ALA A 81 -0.97 -1.95 -11.76
C ALA A 81 -0.82 -2.19 -13.28
N SER A 82 -1.91 -2.12 -14.04
CA SER A 82 -1.90 -2.31 -15.50
C SER A 82 -3.20 -1.82 -16.14
N VAL A 83 -3.21 -1.69 -17.47
CA VAL A 83 -4.44 -1.39 -18.22
C VAL A 83 -5.50 -2.49 -18.07
N ARG A 84 -5.09 -3.76 -17.92
CA ARG A 84 -6.00 -4.90 -17.71
C ARG A 84 -6.67 -4.81 -16.33
N LEU A 85 -5.91 -4.46 -15.30
CA LEU A 85 -6.45 -4.29 -13.96
C LEU A 85 -7.42 -3.09 -13.88
N ALA A 86 -7.05 -1.97 -14.51
CA ALA A 86 -7.92 -0.79 -14.63
C ALA A 86 -9.25 -1.13 -15.34
N GLU A 87 -9.19 -1.89 -16.44
CA GLU A 87 -10.37 -2.35 -17.16
C GLU A 87 -11.25 -3.27 -16.31
N ALA A 88 -10.65 -4.18 -15.53
CA ALA A 88 -11.37 -5.06 -14.62
C ALA A 88 -12.09 -4.26 -13.52
N LEU A 89 -11.43 -3.28 -12.90
CA LEU A 89 -12.06 -2.37 -11.94
C LEU A 89 -13.24 -1.62 -12.56
N HIS A 90 -13.01 -1.00 -13.72
CA HIS A 90 -14.06 -0.24 -14.40
C HIS A 90 -15.26 -1.12 -14.79
N SER A 91 -15.02 -2.37 -15.18
CA SER A 91 -16.07 -3.35 -15.47
C SER A 91 -16.94 -3.65 -14.26
N GLU A 92 -16.37 -3.71 -13.05
CA GLU A 92 -17.15 -3.87 -11.82
C GLU A 92 -17.93 -2.59 -11.46
N ILE A 93 -17.33 -1.40 -11.65
CA ILE A 93 -18.03 -0.12 -11.47
C ILE A 93 -19.30 -0.05 -12.32
N MET A 94 -19.21 -0.45 -13.60
CA MET A 94 -20.34 -0.43 -14.54
C MET A 94 -21.45 -1.44 -14.19
N LYS A 95 -21.17 -2.46 -13.37
CA LYS A 95 -22.20 -3.39 -12.84
C LYS A 95 -22.94 -2.79 -11.64
N ILE A 96 -22.31 -1.85 -10.94
CA ILE A 96 -22.85 -1.21 -9.73
C ILE A 96 -23.64 0.06 -10.09
N THR A 97 -23.19 0.82 -11.09
CA THR A 97 -23.80 2.10 -11.43
C THR A 97 -23.69 2.41 -12.93
N ASP A 98 -24.64 3.21 -13.44
CA ASP A 98 -24.64 3.77 -14.79
C ASP A 98 -23.93 5.14 -14.87
N LYS A 99 -23.47 5.66 -13.73
CA LYS A 99 -22.82 6.96 -13.63
C LYS A 99 -21.41 6.91 -14.23
N PRO A 100 -20.99 7.93 -15.00
CA PRO A 100 -19.66 7.96 -15.58
C PRO A 100 -18.59 8.20 -14.50
N VAL A 101 -17.41 7.59 -14.69
CA VAL A 101 -16.22 7.98 -13.95
C VAL A 101 -15.80 9.39 -14.37
N ARG A 102 -15.60 10.29 -13.40
CA ARG A 102 -15.32 11.72 -13.63
C ARG A 102 -13.87 12.11 -13.34
N LEU A 103 -13.22 11.39 -12.44
CA LEU A 103 -11.88 11.68 -11.99
C LEU A 103 -11.22 10.40 -11.47
N VAL A 104 -9.95 10.22 -11.79
CA VAL A 104 -9.06 9.27 -11.12
C VAL A 104 -8.03 10.03 -10.29
N ILE A 105 -7.76 9.56 -9.07
CA ILE A 105 -6.77 10.14 -8.16
C ILE A 105 -5.70 9.08 -7.89
N ASN A 106 -4.42 9.36 -8.13
CA ASN A 106 -3.34 8.46 -7.75
C ASN A 106 -2.86 8.78 -6.33
N GLU A 107 -2.70 7.75 -5.50
CA GLU A 107 -2.25 7.93 -4.11
C GLU A 107 -0.76 8.27 -3.99
N ASN A 108 0.07 7.84 -4.95
CA ASN A 108 1.50 8.15 -5.05
C ASN A 108 2.03 7.82 -6.46
N GLY A 109 3.35 7.90 -6.66
CA GLY A 109 4.01 7.61 -7.94
C GLY A 109 4.28 6.13 -8.23
N GLN A 110 3.81 5.19 -7.39
CA GLN A 110 4.16 3.78 -7.51
C GLN A 110 3.37 3.04 -8.59
N GLY A 111 3.99 1.99 -9.13
CA GLY A 111 3.45 1.21 -10.25
C GLY A 111 2.06 0.64 -10.02
N HIS A 112 1.73 0.17 -8.81
CA HIS A 112 0.39 -0.37 -8.51
C HIS A 112 -0.70 0.70 -8.52
N ALA A 113 -0.35 1.98 -8.32
CA ALA A 113 -1.29 3.09 -8.31
C ALA A 113 -1.45 3.71 -9.71
N ILE A 114 -0.40 3.70 -10.54
CA ILE A 114 -0.31 4.55 -11.74
C ILE A 114 -0.31 3.81 -13.08
N LEU A 115 0.03 2.52 -13.13
CA LEU A 115 0.22 1.84 -14.42
C LEU A 115 -1.08 1.57 -15.18
N GLY A 116 -2.23 1.71 -14.53
CA GLY A 116 -3.54 1.75 -15.16
C GLY A 116 -3.91 3.10 -15.78
N ASN A 117 -3.12 4.17 -15.56
CA ASN A 117 -3.42 5.54 -16.03
C ASN A 117 -3.74 5.60 -17.52
N LYS A 118 -3.03 4.81 -18.34
CA LYS A 118 -3.29 4.75 -19.78
C LYS A 118 -4.73 4.37 -20.12
N TYR A 119 -5.32 3.42 -19.39
CA TYR A 119 -6.71 3.00 -19.62
C TYR A 119 -7.66 4.19 -19.40
N TRP A 120 -7.56 4.85 -18.25
CA TRP A 120 -8.42 5.97 -17.88
C TRP A 120 -8.25 7.18 -18.82
N SER A 121 -7.00 7.51 -19.14
CA SER A 121 -6.66 8.60 -20.07
C SER A 121 -7.25 8.37 -21.47
N GLN A 122 -7.19 7.13 -22.00
CA GLN A 122 -7.81 6.79 -23.29
C GLN A 122 -9.33 6.93 -23.30
N LYS A 123 -9.98 6.90 -22.13
CA LYS A 123 -11.42 7.18 -22.01
C LYS A 123 -11.72 8.68 -21.86
N GLY A 124 -10.71 9.54 -21.89
CA GLY A 124 -10.85 10.99 -21.70
C GLY A 124 -11.12 11.39 -20.25
N ILE A 125 -10.73 10.55 -19.28
CA ILE A 125 -10.91 10.83 -17.85
C ILE A 125 -9.64 11.51 -17.33
N ASP A 126 -9.81 12.60 -16.60
CA ASP A 126 -8.70 13.30 -15.95
C ASP A 126 -8.11 12.47 -14.81
N ILE A 127 -6.80 12.60 -14.63
CA ILE A 127 -6.02 11.92 -13.60
C ILE A 127 -5.30 12.97 -12.77
N LEU A 128 -5.59 12.99 -11.48
CA LEU A 128 -5.01 13.89 -10.49
C LEU A 128 -3.95 13.16 -9.67
N ALA A 129 -2.80 13.80 -9.45
CA ALA A 129 -1.79 13.35 -8.50
C ALA A 129 -1.06 14.55 -7.88
N HIS A 130 -0.35 14.31 -6.78
CA HIS A 130 0.53 15.31 -6.19
C HIS A 130 1.69 15.65 -7.14
N GLU A 131 2.18 16.89 -7.13
CA GLU A 131 3.28 17.33 -7.99
C GLU A 131 4.57 16.51 -7.79
N ASP A 132 4.90 16.13 -6.56
CA ASP A 132 6.06 15.25 -6.30
C ASP A 132 5.84 13.81 -6.78
N ALA A 133 4.59 13.31 -6.76
CA ALA A 133 4.28 12.00 -7.32
C ALA A 133 4.39 12.03 -8.85
N ILE A 134 3.99 13.13 -9.49
CA ILE A 134 4.20 13.36 -10.93
C ILE A 134 5.69 13.35 -11.26
N PHE A 135 6.51 14.08 -10.49
CA PHE A 135 7.95 14.09 -10.64
C PHE A 135 8.56 12.68 -10.49
N GLU A 136 8.12 11.91 -9.48
CA GLU A 136 8.58 10.53 -9.28
C GLU A 136 8.22 9.63 -10.48
N ILE A 137 7.02 9.78 -11.03
CA ILE A 137 6.58 9.02 -12.21
C ILE A 137 7.46 9.36 -13.41
N GLU A 138 7.74 10.64 -13.65
CA GLU A 138 8.57 11.10 -14.77
C GLU A 138 9.99 10.52 -14.68
N GLU A 139 10.63 10.62 -13.52
CA GLU A 139 11.99 10.13 -13.30
C GLU A 139 12.08 8.59 -13.37
N ASN A 140 11.07 7.88 -12.87
CA ASN A 140 11.12 6.42 -12.71
C ASN A 140 10.28 5.64 -13.74
N SER A 141 9.72 6.31 -14.75
CA SER A 141 8.81 5.70 -15.74
C SER A 141 9.33 4.37 -16.31
N HIS A 142 10.61 4.34 -16.72
CA HIS A 142 11.20 3.15 -17.31
C HIS A 142 11.32 2.00 -16.30
N SER A 143 11.84 2.27 -15.10
CA SER A 143 12.09 1.24 -14.08
C SER A 143 10.78 0.65 -13.55
N ILE A 144 9.77 1.49 -13.31
CA ILE A 144 8.43 1.09 -12.86
C ILE A 144 7.80 0.14 -13.89
N LEU A 145 7.83 0.51 -15.17
CA LEU A 145 7.25 -0.30 -16.25
C LEU A 145 8.00 -1.62 -16.46
N GLN A 146 9.34 -1.61 -16.42
CA GLN A 146 10.15 -2.83 -16.56
C GLN A 146 9.91 -3.80 -15.40
N ARG A 147 9.83 -3.28 -14.17
CA ARG A 147 9.50 -4.09 -12.99
C ARG A 147 8.12 -4.72 -13.14
N MET A 148 7.12 -3.98 -13.64
CA MET A 148 5.80 -4.58 -13.89
C MET A 148 5.84 -5.66 -14.96
N LYS A 149 6.54 -5.43 -16.07
CA LYS A 149 6.69 -6.42 -17.14
C LYS A 149 7.32 -7.74 -16.68
N SER A 150 8.23 -7.70 -15.71
CA SER A 150 8.92 -8.92 -15.26
C SER A 150 7.98 -9.89 -14.52
N TYR A 151 7.06 -9.39 -13.69
CA TYR A 151 6.10 -10.24 -12.99
C TYR A 151 4.81 -10.46 -13.80
N ASN A 152 4.28 -9.45 -14.51
CA ASN A 152 3.02 -9.57 -15.23
C ASN A 152 3.13 -10.24 -16.61
N LYS A 153 4.33 -10.30 -17.21
CA LYS A 153 4.57 -11.01 -18.48
C LYS A 153 3.55 -10.62 -19.57
N ASP A 154 2.73 -11.55 -20.04
CA ASP A 154 1.69 -11.31 -21.04
C ASP A 154 0.56 -10.37 -20.54
N ARG A 155 0.32 -10.30 -19.23
CA ARG A 155 -0.62 -9.34 -18.61
C ARG A 155 -0.13 -7.88 -18.70
N ALA A 156 1.14 -7.65 -19.01
CA ALA A 156 1.69 -6.32 -19.20
C ALA A 156 1.37 -5.69 -20.57
N VAL A 157 0.90 -6.48 -21.55
CA VAL A 157 0.65 -6.01 -22.91
C VAL A 157 -0.32 -4.82 -22.92
N GLY A 158 0.04 -3.78 -23.67
CA GLY A 158 -0.75 -2.55 -23.79
C GLY A 158 -0.50 -1.52 -22.68
N THR A 159 0.13 -1.91 -21.58
CA THR A 159 0.46 -0.98 -20.49
C THR A 159 1.67 -0.12 -20.84
N GLU A 160 1.52 1.19 -20.68
CA GLU A 160 2.58 2.21 -20.75
C GLU A 160 2.36 3.20 -19.62
N VAL A 161 3.41 3.90 -19.22
CA VAL A 161 3.31 4.96 -18.23
C VAL A 161 2.64 6.17 -18.86
N VAL A 162 1.58 6.66 -18.23
CA VAL A 162 0.92 7.92 -18.56
C VAL A 162 0.96 8.79 -17.32
N VAL A 163 1.60 9.95 -17.45
CA VAL A 163 1.72 10.94 -16.39
C VAL A 163 0.34 11.59 -16.15
N PRO A 164 -0.07 11.79 -14.88
CA PRO A 164 -1.28 12.52 -14.53
C PRO A 164 -1.35 13.89 -15.21
N ASN A 165 -2.54 14.26 -15.71
CA ASN A 165 -2.74 15.53 -16.43
C ASN A 165 -3.22 16.67 -15.53
N LYS A 166 -3.55 16.38 -14.27
CA LYS A 166 -3.86 17.35 -13.23
C LYS A 166 -2.89 17.17 -12.06
N SER A 167 -2.46 18.29 -11.50
CA SER A 167 -1.60 18.32 -10.33
C SER A 167 -2.25 19.09 -9.18
N PHE A 168 -1.79 18.80 -7.97
CA PHE A 168 -1.99 19.63 -6.79
C PHE A 168 -0.74 19.58 -5.91
N SER A 169 -0.60 20.56 -5.01
CA SER A 169 0.45 20.60 -3.99
C SER A 169 -0.14 20.29 -2.61
N GLU A 170 -0.66 21.27 -1.88
CA GLU A 170 -1.14 21.01 -0.50
C GLU A 170 -2.50 20.30 -0.46
N LYS A 171 -3.48 20.79 -1.24
CA LYS A 171 -4.83 20.24 -1.28
C LYS A 171 -5.57 20.57 -2.57
N PHE A 172 -6.48 19.69 -2.95
CA PHE A 172 -7.45 19.89 -4.01
C PHE A 172 -8.84 19.50 -3.50
N ILE A 173 -9.71 20.50 -3.32
CA ILE A 173 -11.07 20.30 -2.80
C ILE A 173 -12.07 20.50 -3.94
N PHE A 174 -12.98 19.55 -4.10
CA PHE A 174 -14.06 19.64 -5.08
C PHE A 174 -15.33 18.95 -4.57
N THR A 175 -16.47 19.32 -5.15
CA THR A 175 -17.75 18.67 -4.88
C THR A 175 -18.20 17.91 -6.13
N LEU A 176 -18.72 16.70 -5.95
CA LEU A 176 -19.35 15.93 -7.02
C LEU A 176 -20.62 15.27 -6.50
N GLY A 177 -21.76 15.49 -7.16
CA GLY A 177 -23.02 14.85 -6.77
C GLY A 177 -23.48 15.13 -5.34
N GLY A 178 -23.05 16.26 -4.75
CA GLY A 178 -23.39 16.70 -3.39
C GLY A 178 -22.44 16.23 -2.28
N LEU A 179 -21.33 15.57 -2.63
CA LEU A 179 -20.30 15.12 -1.67
C LEU A 179 -19.00 15.90 -1.87
N GLU A 180 -18.41 16.41 -0.78
CA GLU A 180 -17.13 17.10 -0.81
C GLU A 180 -15.95 16.11 -0.70
N PHE A 181 -14.99 16.23 -1.61
CA PHE A 181 -13.76 15.46 -1.62
C PHE A 181 -12.60 16.37 -1.27
N HIS A 182 -11.85 16.01 -0.22
CA HIS A 182 -10.61 16.68 0.17
C HIS A 182 -9.45 15.78 -0.24
N VAL A 183 -8.82 16.09 -1.37
CA VAL A 183 -7.56 15.44 -1.78
C VAL A 183 -6.43 16.21 -1.10
N LEU A 184 -5.67 15.53 -0.25
CA LEU A 184 -4.73 16.15 0.68
C LEU A 184 -3.34 15.56 0.49
N HIS A 185 -2.33 16.42 0.58
CA HIS A 185 -0.98 16.00 0.91
C HIS A 185 -0.72 16.46 2.35
N LEU A 186 -0.81 15.53 3.31
CA LEU A 186 -0.63 15.89 4.71
C LEU A 186 0.84 16.16 5.03
N GLY A 187 1.77 15.53 4.34
CA GLY A 187 3.21 15.69 4.54
C GLY A 187 3.97 14.41 4.21
N PRO A 188 5.27 14.37 4.49
CA PRO A 188 6.09 13.20 4.22
C PRO A 188 5.60 11.96 4.97
N ALA A 189 5.50 10.84 4.27
CA ALA A 189 5.10 9.55 4.81
C ALA A 189 5.86 8.40 4.13
N HIS A 190 5.15 7.49 3.45
CA HIS A 190 5.71 6.32 2.76
C HIS A 190 6.63 6.72 1.60
N GLY A 191 6.20 7.69 0.79
CA GLY A 191 6.93 8.20 -0.35
C GLY A 191 6.62 9.67 -0.68
N PRO A 192 7.34 10.24 -1.67
CA PRO A 192 7.06 11.58 -2.16
C PRO A 192 5.65 11.68 -2.73
N GLY A 193 4.94 12.76 -2.41
CA GLY A 193 3.62 13.03 -2.95
C GLY A 193 2.52 12.05 -2.55
N ASP A 194 2.69 11.35 -1.41
CA ASP A 194 1.61 10.56 -0.83
C ASP A 194 0.35 11.41 -0.65
N THR A 195 -0.76 10.87 -1.13
CA THR A 195 -2.04 11.55 -1.25
C THR A 195 -3.12 10.82 -0.46
N GLN A 196 -3.87 11.58 0.33
CA GLN A 196 -5.02 11.10 1.10
C GLN A 196 -6.30 11.68 0.50
N VAL A 197 -7.40 10.92 0.54
CA VAL A 197 -8.73 11.43 0.19
C VAL A 197 -9.64 11.37 1.42
N TRP A 198 -9.95 12.54 1.96
CA TRP A 198 -10.83 12.73 3.11
C TRP A 198 -12.23 13.13 2.66
N LEU A 199 -13.25 12.45 3.19
CA LEU A 199 -14.66 12.74 2.95
C LEU A 199 -15.32 13.11 4.29
N PRO A 200 -15.37 14.40 4.65
CA PRO A 200 -15.76 14.84 6.00
C PRO A 200 -17.17 14.43 6.37
N GLU A 201 -18.13 14.52 5.45
CA GLU A 201 -19.54 14.17 5.68
C GLU A 201 -19.72 12.68 5.98
N LEU A 202 -18.79 11.84 5.52
CA LEU A 202 -18.79 10.39 5.76
C LEU A 202 -17.90 9.99 6.94
N SER A 203 -17.10 10.92 7.46
CA SER A 203 -16.00 10.64 8.39
C SER A 203 -15.10 9.49 7.88
N LEU A 204 -14.82 9.49 6.58
CA LEU A 204 -14.10 8.43 5.88
C LEU A 204 -12.77 8.95 5.33
N MET A 205 -11.71 8.21 5.61
CA MET A 205 -10.38 8.43 5.06
C MET A 205 -10.01 7.30 4.10
N ILE A 206 -9.70 7.62 2.85
CA ILE A 206 -8.91 6.75 1.96
C ILE A 206 -7.47 7.23 2.08
N ALA A 207 -6.68 6.50 2.87
CA ALA A 207 -5.40 7.01 3.39
C ALA A 207 -4.25 6.87 2.38
N GLY A 208 -4.39 6.01 1.38
CA GLY A 208 -3.25 5.49 0.64
C GLY A 208 -2.16 4.97 1.56
N ASP A 209 -0.91 5.05 1.11
CA ASP A 209 0.23 4.53 1.88
C ASP A 209 0.62 5.40 3.09
N MET A 210 -0.21 6.37 3.51
CA MET A 210 -0.10 6.93 4.86
C MET A 210 -0.37 5.87 5.93
N ALA A 211 -1.23 4.89 5.64
CA ALA A 211 -1.71 3.90 6.60
C ALA A 211 -1.80 2.49 6.01
N PHE A 212 -1.42 1.50 6.81
CA PHE A 212 -1.39 0.08 6.50
C PHE A 212 -2.20 -0.73 7.52
N HIS A 213 -2.80 -1.83 7.06
CA HIS A 213 -3.51 -2.81 7.88
C HIS A 213 -3.17 -4.22 7.39
N GLU A 214 -2.92 -5.16 8.30
CA GLU A 214 -2.58 -6.59 8.03
C GLU A 214 -1.24 -6.82 7.31
N ARG A 215 -0.80 -5.91 6.45
CA ARG A 215 0.48 -5.94 5.75
C ARG A 215 1.52 -5.07 6.46
N MET A 216 2.76 -5.56 6.55
CA MET A 216 3.90 -4.75 6.97
C MET A 216 4.19 -3.66 5.94
N LEU A 217 4.31 -2.41 6.39
CA LEU A 217 4.69 -1.30 5.52
C LEU A 217 6.13 -1.43 5.02
N PRO A 218 6.41 -1.20 3.73
CA PRO A 218 7.77 -1.07 3.24
C PRO A 218 8.36 0.30 3.63
N ILE A 219 9.62 0.29 4.05
CA ILE A 219 10.43 1.51 4.23
C ILE A 219 11.46 1.54 3.10
N PHE A 220 11.47 2.63 2.34
CA PHE A 220 12.42 2.85 1.25
C PHE A 220 13.55 3.77 1.70
N GLU A 221 14.55 3.90 0.84
CA GLU A 221 15.75 4.70 1.11
C GLU A 221 15.44 6.19 1.27
N ASN A 222 14.41 6.68 0.59
CA ASN A 222 13.92 8.05 0.65
C ASN A 222 12.76 8.24 1.64
N THR A 223 12.37 7.21 2.38
CA THR A 223 11.32 7.32 3.40
C THR A 223 11.91 7.98 4.65
N CYS A 224 11.38 9.14 5.06
CA CYS A 224 11.70 9.74 6.35
C CYS A 224 10.74 9.20 7.42
N THR A 225 11.14 8.20 8.20
CA THR A 225 10.26 7.58 9.20
C THR A 225 9.97 8.51 10.37
N LYS A 226 10.90 9.41 10.72
CA LYS A 226 10.64 10.47 11.70
C LYS A 226 9.54 11.43 11.20
N CYS A 227 9.68 11.92 9.97
CA CYS A 227 8.71 12.83 9.36
C CYS A 227 7.34 12.17 9.18
N TRP A 228 7.29 10.86 8.91
CA TRP A 228 6.05 10.10 8.84
C TRP A 228 5.34 10.09 10.20
N LEU A 229 6.06 9.86 11.30
CA LEU A 229 5.48 9.94 12.65
C LEU A 229 4.99 11.35 12.99
N GLU A 230 5.74 12.40 12.63
CA GLU A 230 5.32 13.79 12.81
C GLU A 230 4.05 14.10 12.01
N THR A 231 4.02 13.75 10.71
CA THR A 231 2.82 13.90 9.86
C THR A 231 1.63 13.11 10.39
N TRP A 232 1.88 11.90 10.90
CA TRP A 232 0.84 11.07 11.50
C TRP A 232 0.20 11.78 12.71
N ASP A 233 1.03 12.22 13.66
CA ASP A 233 0.58 12.75 14.94
C ASP A 233 -0.04 14.15 14.81
N GLU A 234 0.54 15.00 13.96
CA GLU A 234 0.14 16.40 13.85
C GLU A 234 -1.00 16.64 12.86
N LYS A 235 -1.18 15.76 11.87
CA LYS A 235 -2.07 16.02 10.73
C LYS A 235 -3.02 14.87 10.39
N PHE A 236 -2.55 13.63 10.33
CA PHE A 236 -3.42 12.50 9.97
C PHE A 236 -4.35 12.09 11.11
N ALA A 237 -3.81 11.77 12.29
CA ALA A 237 -4.59 11.33 13.45
C ALA A 237 -5.64 12.35 13.92
N PRO A 238 -5.37 13.68 13.90
CA PRO A 238 -6.36 14.69 14.28
C PRO A 238 -7.60 14.76 13.39
N LEU A 239 -7.57 14.26 12.15
CA LEU A 239 -8.77 14.15 11.31
C LEU A 239 -9.80 13.18 11.91
N ASN A 240 -9.36 12.26 12.78
CA ASN A 240 -10.19 11.39 13.59
C ASN A 240 -11.27 10.66 12.77
N ALA A 241 -10.84 10.04 11.67
CA ALA A 241 -11.72 9.29 10.77
C ALA A 241 -12.43 8.15 11.53
N LEU A 242 -13.72 7.94 11.22
CA LEU A 242 -14.46 6.78 11.72
C LEU A 242 -14.11 5.53 10.92
N TYR A 243 -14.02 5.68 9.60
CA TYR A 243 -13.66 4.63 8.66
C TYR A 243 -12.34 4.97 7.98
N VAL A 244 -11.48 3.97 7.83
CA VAL A 244 -10.19 4.12 7.13
C VAL A 244 -10.06 3.00 6.10
N ILE A 245 -9.86 3.36 4.84
CA ILE A 245 -9.38 2.45 3.80
C ILE A 245 -7.88 2.70 3.67
N PRO A 246 -7.01 1.77 4.12
CA PRO A 246 -5.55 1.91 4.01
C PRO A 246 -5.10 1.77 2.55
N GLY A 247 -3.83 2.08 2.25
CA GLY A 247 -3.24 1.78 0.94
C GLY A 247 -3.20 0.27 0.67
N HIS A 248 -2.98 -0.51 1.73
CA HIS A 248 -2.95 -1.98 1.68
C HIS A 248 -3.70 -2.61 2.87
N GLY A 249 -4.48 -3.66 2.57
CA GLY A 249 -5.24 -4.46 3.55
C GLY A 249 -6.71 -4.06 3.66
N HIS A 250 -7.46 -4.77 4.51
CA HIS A 250 -8.90 -4.55 4.60
C HIS A 250 -9.27 -3.16 5.18
N PRO A 251 -10.40 -2.55 4.74
CA PRO A 251 -10.99 -1.39 5.40
C PRO A 251 -11.20 -1.60 6.89
N THR A 252 -10.96 -0.54 7.66
CA THR A 252 -10.82 -0.63 9.11
C THR A 252 -11.10 0.73 9.78
N ASN A 253 -10.49 0.97 10.95
CA ASN A 253 -10.61 2.21 11.73
C ASN A 253 -9.24 2.72 12.20
N MET A 254 -9.23 3.92 12.79
CA MET A 254 -8.02 4.57 13.30
C MET A 254 -7.21 3.70 14.26
N ALA A 255 -7.87 2.95 15.16
CA ALA A 255 -7.15 2.14 16.14
C ALA A 255 -6.31 1.03 15.50
N GLN A 256 -6.82 0.39 14.44
CA GLN A 256 -6.06 -0.64 13.72
C GLN A 256 -4.90 -0.04 12.93
N VAL A 257 -5.12 1.05 12.19
CA VAL A 257 -4.03 1.65 11.41
C VAL A 257 -2.97 2.31 12.29
N THR A 258 -3.35 2.88 13.45
CA THR A 258 -2.39 3.33 14.47
C THR A 258 -1.52 2.16 14.94
N ARG A 259 -2.14 1.02 15.26
CA ARG A 259 -1.43 -0.18 15.72
C ARG A 259 -0.45 -0.72 14.68
N PHE A 260 -0.84 -0.77 13.42
CA PHE A 260 -0.06 -1.48 12.39
C PHE A 260 0.84 -0.58 11.55
N THR A 261 0.68 0.74 11.64
CA THR A 261 1.55 1.71 10.95
C THR A 261 2.41 2.45 11.95
N ARG A 262 1.79 3.34 12.74
CA ARG A 262 2.49 4.23 13.66
C ARG A 262 3.22 3.47 14.76
N ASP A 263 2.54 2.55 15.46
CA ASP A 263 3.16 1.82 16.57
C ASP A 263 4.27 0.88 16.11
N TYR A 264 4.21 0.38 14.86
CA TYR A 264 5.31 -0.37 14.24
C TYR A 264 6.53 0.53 14.03
N LEU A 265 6.36 1.71 13.43
CA LEU A 265 7.45 2.66 13.21
C LEU A 265 8.09 3.12 14.53
N VAL A 266 7.27 3.41 15.55
CA VAL A 266 7.75 3.78 16.89
C VAL A 266 8.55 2.63 17.52
N ASP A 267 8.05 1.41 17.47
CA ASP A 267 8.73 0.24 18.03
C ASP A 267 10.06 -0.06 17.32
N LEU A 268 10.08 0.03 15.99
CA LEU A 268 11.29 -0.18 15.19
C LEU A 268 12.35 0.90 15.47
N ARG A 269 11.98 2.18 15.38
CA ARG A 269 12.90 3.30 15.68
C ARG A 269 13.46 3.21 17.09
N LYS A 270 12.65 2.82 18.08
CA LYS A 270 13.13 2.60 19.45
C LYS A 270 14.21 1.52 19.50
N LYS A 271 14.00 0.38 18.87
CA LYS A 271 14.96 -0.73 18.86
C LYS A 271 16.26 -0.37 18.13
N ILE A 272 16.16 0.41 17.06
CA ILE A 272 17.33 0.94 16.35
C ILE A 272 18.09 1.96 17.22
N SER A 273 17.38 2.84 17.94
CA SER A 273 18.01 3.76 18.92
C SER A 273 18.83 2.99 19.96
N GLU A 274 18.29 1.88 20.48
CA GLU A 274 19.01 1.03 21.45
C GLU A 274 20.29 0.41 20.84
N VAL A 275 20.30 0.06 19.55
CA VAL A 275 21.52 -0.42 18.86
C VAL A 275 22.56 0.70 18.77
N LEU A 276 22.15 1.88 18.29
CA LEU A 276 23.03 3.04 18.10
C LEU A 276 23.63 3.53 19.43
N GLU A 277 22.82 3.64 20.48
CA GLU A 277 23.25 4.07 21.82
C GLU A 277 24.28 3.12 22.45
N ASN A 278 24.23 1.83 22.09
CA ASN A 278 25.19 0.82 22.54
C ASN A 278 26.43 0.73 21.62
N GLY A 279 26.54 1.58 20.60
CA GLY A 279 27.63 1.59 19.64
C GLY A 279 27.62 0.41 18.66
N GLY A 280 26.46 -0.20 18.45
CA GLY A 280 26.27 -1.29 17.49
C GLY A 280 26.25 -0.80 16.05
N ASP A 281 26.32 -1.75 15.12
CA ASP A 281 26.39 -1.48 13.68
C ASP A 281 25.15 -1.99 12.90
N LEU A 282 25.18 -1.81 11.58
CA LEU A 282 24.12 -2.27 10.67
C LEU A 282 23.89 -3.78 10.75
N ALA A 283 24.92 -4.58 11.05
CA ALA A 283 24.79 -6.03 11.16
C ALA A 283 23.96 -6.42 12.39
N GLU A 284 24.11 -5.70 13.50
CA GLU A 284 23.25 -5.83 14.68
C GLU A 284 21.84 -5.33 14.41
N ALA A 285 21.70 -4.18 13.75
CA ALA A 285 20.42 -3.58 13.41
C ALA A 285 19.50 -4.51 12.61
N PHE A 286 20.06 -5.28 11.66
CA PHE A 286 19.27 -6.22 10.84
C PHE A 286 18.52 -7.29 11.63
N TYR A 287 18.92 -7.57 12.87
CA TYR A 287 18.38 -8.66 13.67
C TYR A 287 17.75 -8.19 14.99
N VAL A 288 17.40 -6.90 15.11
CA VAL A 288 16.58 -6.44 16.22
C VAL A 288 15.27 -7.23 16.29
N ASP A 289 14.81 -7.53 17.51
CA ASP A 289 13.61 -8.33 17.73
C ASP A 289 12.39 -7.63 17.13
N GLN A 290 11.71 -8.25 16.17
CA GLN A 290 10.45 -7.75 15.60
C GLN A 290 9.30 -8.76 15.76
N GLN A 291 9.43 -9.76 16.65
CA GLN A 291 8.48 -10.88 16.79
C GLN A 291 7.05 -10.44 17.10
N ARG A 292 6.86 -9.25 17.69
CA ARG A 292 5.53 -8.62 17.89
C ARG A 292 4.76 -8.47 16.57
N TRP A 293 5.46 -8.30 15.46
CA TRP A 293 4.91 -7.97 14.14
C TRP A 293 4.90 -9.17 13.17
N ARG A 294 5.32 -10.36 13.62
CA ARG A 294 5.48 -11.57 12.79
C ARG A 294 4.21 -12.06 12.08
N LEU A 295 3.05 -11.56 12.48
CA LEU A 295 1.75 -11.93 11.89
C LEU A 295 1.30 -10.94 10.81
N LEU A 296 2.07 -9.87 10.58
CA LEU A 296 1.83 -9.02 9.43
C LEU A 296 2.26 -9.76 8.17
N ASP A 297 1.42 -9.70 7.14
CA ASP A 297 1.78 -10.17 5.83
C ASP A 297 3.01 -9.40 5.35
N THR A 298 3.88 -10.07 4.60
CA THR A 298 5.19 -9.56 4.15
C THR A 298 6.25 -9.32 5.24
N PHE A 299 6.03 -9.83 6.47
CA PHE A 299 7.00 -9.70 7.57
C PHE A 299 8.37 -10.29 7.20
N ASP A 300 8.41 -11.51 6.64
CA ASP A 300 9.66 -12.20 6.36
C ASP A 300 10.49 -11.50 5.26
N GLU A 301 9.81 -10.79 4.36
CA GLU A 301 10.39 -10.02 3.27
C GLU A 301 10.88 -8.64 3.71
N LEU A 302 10.17 -8.00 4.65
CA LEU A 302 10.36 -6.59 4.96
C LEU A 302 11.04 -6.33 6.32
N ALA A 303 10.84 -7.15 7.34
CA ALA A 303 11.29 -6.82 8.71
C ALA A 303 12.80 -6.52 8.77
N LYS A 304 13.62 -7.39 8.17
CA LYS A 304 15.07 -7.19 8.10
C LYS A 304 15.44 -5.94 7.29
N ARG A 305 14.80 -5.74 6.14
CA ARG A 305 15.07 -4.61 5.25
C ARG A 305 14.73 -3.28 5.92
N ASN A 306 13.56 -3.23 6.54
CA ASN A 306 13.06 -2.06 7.27
C ASN A 306 14.00 -1.67 8.40
N ALA A 307 14.49 -2.64 9.19
CA ALA A 307 15.47 -2.37 10.24
C ALA A 307 16.76 -1.74 9.71
N GLY A 308 17.28 -2.25 8.59
CA GLY A 308 18.44 -1.65 7.93
C GLY A 308 18.19 -0.21 7.46
N ARG A 309 17.03 0.05 6.82
CA ARG A 309 16.68 1.41 6.35
C ARG A 309 16.53 2.40 7.49
N VAL A 310 15.90 2.00 8.59
CA VAL A 310 15.75 2.87 9.76
C VAL A 310 17.10 3.11 10.44
N PHE A 311 17.99 2.13 10.49
CA PHE A 311 19.36 2.34 10.97
C PHE A 311 20.12 3.35 10.11
N GLU A 312 20.10 3.17 8.79
CA GLU A 312 20.74 4.11 7.84
C GLU A 312 20.17 5.53 7.96
N GLU A 313 18.86 5.68 8.17
CA GLU A 313 18.23 6.98 8.43
C GLU A 313 18.73 7.60 9.74
N MET A 314 18.69 6.83 10.84
CA MET A 314 18.97 7.33 12.19
C MET A 314 20.47 7.53 12.49
N GLU A 315 21.38 6.89 11.75
CA GLU A 315 22.83 7.06 11.92
C GLU A 315 23.28 8.53 11.69
N PHE A 316 22.49 9.31 10.94
CA PHE A 316 22.77 10.70 10.61
C PHE A 316 21.84 11.72 11.31
N GLU A 317 20.99 11.27 12.23
CA GLU A 317 20.12 12.14 13.07
C GLU A 317 20.89 12.73 14.28
#